data_AF-A0A924AQG1-F1
#
_entry.id   AF-A0A924AQG1-F1
#
_cell.length_a   1.000
_cell.length_b   1.000
_cell.length_c   1.000
_cell.angle_alpha   90.00
_cell.angle_beta   90.00
_cell.angle_gamma   90.00
#
_symmetry.space_group_name_H-M   'P 1'
#
loop_
_entity.id
_entity.type
_entity.pdbx_description
1 polymer ?
#
loop_
_entity_poly.entity_id
_entity_poly.type
_entity_poly.pdbx_seq_one_letter_code
_entity_poly.pdbx_strand_id
1 'polypeptide(L)'
;MKKIKVILFTCVLYFFVYTIQLVILHAFVNPLITPLMVKRVAEGLFEEGSARGIHKSWVSMKHISPNMVKAVMASEDQKFLEHNGFDWDAIKKAMDYNKRKKGKKILIKRRLE
;
A
#
# COMPACT_ATOMS: atom_id res chain seq x y z
N MET A 1 14.71 32.31 -18.37
CA MET A 1 14.63 30.86 -18.65
C MET A 1 15.66 30.01 -17.91
N LYS A 2 16.96 30.34 -17.91
CA LYS A 2 18.01 29.54 -17.21
C LYS A 2 17.75 29.38 -15.70
N LYS A 3 17.39 30.47 -15.01
CA LYS A 3 17.04 30.45 -13.57
C LYS A 3 15.86 29.53 -13.24
N ILE A 4 14.83 29.49 -14.10
CA ILE A 4 13.66 28.61 -13.92
C ILE A 4 14.06 27.13 -14.07
N LYS A 5 14.91 26.79 -15.04
CA LYS A 5 15.43 25.42 -15.20
C LYS A 5 16.25 24.98 -13.99
N VAL A 6 17.06 25.88 -13.43
CA VAL A 6 17.83 25.61 -12.20
C VAL A 6 16.91 25.38 -11.00
N ILE A 7 15.90 26.25 -10.80
CA ILE A 7 14.93 26.09 -9.71
C ILE A 7 14.19 24.75 -9.85
N LEU A 8 13.68 24.43 -11.05
CA LEU A 8 12.98 23.16 -11.30
C LEU A 8 13.87 21.96 -11.00
N PHE A 9 15.13 21.99 -11.47
CA PHE A 9 16.09 20.92 -11.21
C PHE A 9 16.40 20.77 -9.72
N THR A 10 16.61 21.87 -9.00
CA THR A 10 16.81 21.85 -7.55
C THR A 10 15.59 21.30 -6.81
N CYS A 11 14.37 21.65 -7.22
CA CYS A 11 13.15 21.09 -6.63
C CYS A 11 13.05 19.58 -6.84
N VAL A 12 13.35 19.09 -8.05
CA VAL A 12 13.37 17.65 -8.36
C VAL A 12 14.42 16.94 -7.50
N LEU A 13 15.62 17.50 -7.41
CA LEU A 13 16.69 16.93 -6.60
C LEU A 13 16.31 16.89 -5.10
N TYR A 14 15.75 17.98 -4.58
CA TYR A 14 15.27 18.05 -3.21
C TYR A 14 14.17 17.01 -2.93
N PHE A 15 13.24 16.80 -3.86
CA PHE A 15 12.22 15.76 -3.75
C PHE A 15 12.82 14.35 -3.62
N PHE A 16 13.83 14.00 -4.43
CA PHE A 16 14.50 12.69 -4.32
C PHE A 16 15.28 12.56 -3.02
N VAL A 17 16.03 13.59 -2.63
CA VAL A 17 16.77 13.57 -1.35
C VAL A 17 15.82 13.41 -0.17
N TYR A 18 14.72 14.16 -0.15
CA TYR A 18 13.72 14.10 0.90
C TYR A 18 13.03 12.72 0.98
N THR A 19 12.65 12.13 -0.15
CA THR A 19 12.03 10.80 -0.18
C THR A 19 12.98 9.71 0.28
N ILE A 20 14.25 9.74 -0.12
CA ILE A 20 15.28 8.80 0.36
C ILE A 20 15.49 8.96 1.88
N GLN A 21 15.58 10.19 2.37
CA GLN A 21 15.71 10.47 3.81
C GLN A 21 14.54 9.87 4.61
N LEU A 22 13.31 10.02 4.12
CA LEU A 22 12.13 9.42 4.75
C LEU A 22 12.20 7.88 4.77
N VAL A 23 12.65 7.26 3.67
CA VAL A 23 12.82 5.80 3.61
C VAL A 23 13.84 5.32 4.64
N ILE A 24 14.98 5.99 4.73
CA ILE A 24 16.03 5.66 5.71
C ILE A 24 15.52 5.84 7.14
N LEU A 25 14.82 6.93 7.43
CA LEU A 25 14.24 7.18 8.75
C LEU A 25 13.25 6.07 9.14
N HIS A 26 12.36 5.69 8.22
CA HIS A 26 11.36 4.67 8.47
C HIS A 26 11.88 3.22 8.40
N ALA A 27 13.11 3.00 7.94
CA ALA A 27 13.78 1.71 8.08
C ALA A 27 14.11 1.38 9.54
N PHE A 28 14.26 2.40 10.39
CA PHE A 28 14.58 2.23 11.82
C PHE A 28 13.44 2.65 12.74
N VAL A 29 12.66 3.65 12.35
CA VAL A 29 11.57 4.20 13.17
C VAL A 29 10.22 3.91 12.55
N ASN A 30 9.43 3.12 13.27
CA ASN A 30 8.08 2.79 12.86
C ASN A 30 7.19 4.04 12.76
N PRO A 31 6.36 4.17 11.71
CA PRO A 31 5.50 5.34 11.54
C PRO A 31 4.43 5.42 12.64
N LEU A 32 4.24 6.62 13.20
CA LEU A 32 3.22 6.88 14.22
C LEU A 32 1.80 6.87 13.65
N ILE A 33 1.60 7.31 12.40
CA ILE A 33 0.30 7.32 11.74
C ILE A 33 0.52 7.00 10.25
N THR A 34 -0.43 6.29 9.65
CA THR A 34 -0.45 6.05 8.20
C THR A 34 -1.75 6.61 7.59
N PRO A 35 -1.77 6.96 6.30
CA PRO A 35 -2.99 7.43 5.64
C PRO A 35 -4.16 6.44 5.76
N LEU A 36 -3.88 5.13 5.76
CA LEU A 36 -4.89 4.10 5.97
C LEU A 36 -5.51 4.18 7.36
N MET A 37 -4.70 4.38 8.41
CA MET A 37 -5.21 4.55 9.78
C MET A 37 -6.12 5.78 9.87
N VAL A 38 -5.73 6.91 9.28
CA VAL A 38 -6.56 8.12 9.24
C VAL A 38 -7.87 7.85 8.51
N LYS A 39 -7.82 7.18 7.36
CA LYS A 39 -9.01 6.80 6.59
C LYS A 39 -9.95 5.94 7.42
N ARG A 40 -9.46 4.93 8.13
CA ARG A 40 -10.27 4.04 8.97
C ARG A 40 -10.92 4.77 10.14
N VAL A 41 -10.20 5.68 10.78
CA VAL A 41 -10.77 6.52 11.84
C VAL A 41 -11.82 7.46 11.29
N ALA A 42 -11.56 8.11 10.15
CA ALA A 42 -12.54 8.98 9.49
C ALA A 42 -13.81 8.20 9.11
N GLU A 43 -13.69 7.03 8.47
CA GLU A 43 -14.83 6.14 8.18
C GLU A 43 -15.66 5.86 9.45
N GLY A 44 -14.99 5.51 10.56
CA GLY A 44 -15.65 5.21 11.82
C GLY A 44 -16.29 6.40 12.56
N LEU A 45 -15.91 7.63 12.21
CA LEU A 45 -16.52 8.86 12.74
C LEU A 45 -17.79 9.25 11.96
N PHE A 46 -17.86 8.88 10.68
CA PHE A 46 -19.02 9.18 9.82
C PHE A 46 -20.05 8.04 9.77
N GLU A 47 -19.70 6.82 10.22
CA GLU A 47 -20.60 5.68 10.36
C GLU A 47 -21.03 5.49 11.84
N GLU A 48 -22.31 5.72 12.15
CA GLU A 48 -22.87 5.57 13.50
C GLU A 48 -22.57 4.18 14.09
N GLY A 49 -21.96 4.16 15.29
CA GLY A 49 -21.68 2.92 16.04
C GLY A 49 -20.32 2.27 15.79
N SER A 50 -19.42 2.88 15.02
CA SER A 50 -18.17 2.25 14.58
C SER A 50 -16.88 3.02 14.90
N ALA A 51 -16.90 3.87 15.93
CA ALA A 51 -15.70 4.54 16.42
C ALA A 51 -14.64 3.50 16.87
N ARG A 52 -13.73 3.16 15.96
CA ARG A 52 -12.63 2.22 16.21
C ARG A 52 -11.38 3.02 16.51
N GLY A 53 -10.88 2.90 17.75
CA GLY A 53 -9.56 3.40 18.11
C GLY A 53 -8.47 2.73 17.27
N ILE A 54 -7.34 3.42 17.07
CA ILE A 54 -6.16 2.83 16.42
C ILE A 54 -5.41 1.99 17.46
N HIS A 55 -5.57 0.67 17.40
CA HIS A 55 -4.76 -0.26 18.18
C HIS A 55 -3.66 -0.84 17.28
N LYS A 56 -2.40 -0.62 17.68
CA LYS A 56 -1.25 -1.21 16.99
C LYS A 56 -0.13 -1.51 17.97
N SER A 57 0.55 -2.63 17.73
CA SER A 57 1.78 -3.00 18.42
C SER A 57 2.79 -3.47 17.37
N TRP A 58 3.99 -2.90 17.42
CA TRP A 58 5.08 -3.32 16.53
C TRP A 58 5.80 -4.51 17.16
N VAL A 59 5.84 -5.62 16.43
CA VAL A 59 6.42 -6.87 16.89
C VAL A 59 7.46 -7.32 15.88
N SER A 60 8.62 -7.78 16.36
CA SER A 60 9.66 -8.34 15.48
C SER A 60 9.17 -9.62 14.81
N MET A 61 9.56 -9.85 13.55
CA MET A 61 9.20 -11.06 12.81
C MET A 61 9.60 -12.35 13.55
N LYS A 62 10.66 -12.31 14.36
CA LYS A 62 11.10 -13.46 15.20
C LYS A 62 10.08 -13.88 16.26
N HIS A 63 9.17 -12.98 16.65
CA HIS A 63 8.11 -13.24 17.63
C HIS A 63 6.77 -13.57 16.95
N ILE A 64 6.71 -13.58 15.62
CA ILE A 64 5.51 -13.94 14.86
C ILE A 64 5.60 -15.42 14.50
N SER A 65 4.51 -16.15 14.71
CA SER A 65 4.44 -17.56 14.32
C SER A 65 4.66 -17.70 12.80
N PRO A 66 5.52 -18.64 12.34
CA PRO A 66 5.71 -18.88 10.91
C PRO A 66 4.41 -19.22 10.16
N ASN A 67 3.42 -19.81 10.86
CA ASN A 67 2.12 -20.13 10.28
C ASN A 67 1.29 -18.88 9.96
N MET A 68 1.41 -17.82 10.78
CA MET A 68 0.73 -16.55 10.53
C MET A 68 1.28 -15.87 9.28
N VAL A 69 2.61 -15.88 9.11
CA VAL A 69 3.26 -15.33 7.91
C VAL A 69 2.78 -16.05 6.65
N LYS A 70 2.73 -17.39 6.68
CA LYS A 70 2.21 -18.20 5.56
C LYS A 70 0.73 -17.92 5.28
N ALA A 71 -0.09 -17.76 6.32
CA ALA A 71 -1.52 -17.47 6.17
C ALA A 71 -1.74 -16.11 5.47
N VAL A 72 -1.00 -15.07 5.88
CA VAL A 72 -1.07 -13.73 5.25
C VAL A 72 -0.60 -13.77 3.80
N MET A 73 0.51 -14.47 3.51
CA MET A 73 0.98 -14.65 2.14
C MET A 73 -0.10 -15.34 1.30
N ALA A 74 -0.68 -16.44 1.76
CA ALA A 74 -1.70 -17.16 1.02
C ALA A 74 -3.02 -16.36 0.82
N SER A 75 -3.36 -15.44 1.73
CA SER A 75 -4.57 -14.62 1.61
C SER A 75 -4.42 -13.42 0.67
N GLU A 76 -3.22 -12.83 0.61
CA GLU A 76 -2.96 -11.64 -0.21
C GLU A 76 -2.35 -12.00 -1.58
N ASP A 77 -1.31 -12.84 -1.59
CA ASP A 77 -0.56 -13.21 -2.78
C ASP A 77 0.01 -14.65 -2.68
N GLN A 78 -0.74 -15.60 -3.24
CA GLN A 78 -0.38 -17.02 -3.22
C GLN A 78 0.94 -17.32 -3.93
N LYS A 79 1.36 -16.48 -4.88
CA LYS A 79 2.54 -16.69 -5.72
C LYS A 79 3.72 -15.82 -5.32
N PHE A 80 3.63 -15.17 -4.16
CA PHE A 80 4.66 -14.26 -3.67
C PHE A 80 6.08 -14.84 -3.70
N LEU A 81 6.24 -16.14 -3.41
CA LEU A 81 7.55 -16.84 -3.41
C LEU A 81 8.01 -17.28 -4.81
N GLU A 82 7.11 -17.31 -5.79
CA GLU A 82 7.39 -17.76 -7.16
C GLU A 82 7.86 -16.62 -8.06
N HIS A 83 7.58 -15.36 -7.70
CA HIS A 83 7.93 -14.19 -8.51
C HIS A 83 8.83 -13.19 -7.77
N ASN A 84 9.71 -12.52 -8.52
CA ASN A 84 10.62 -11.50 -8.01
C ASN A 84 9.96 -10.12 -7.92
N GLY A 85 8.82 -10.04 -7.23
CA GLY A 85 8.08 -8.81 -6.95
C GLY A 85 6.80 -8.58 -7.76
N PHE A 86 6.81 -8.87 -9.07
CA PHE A 86 5.61 -8.69 -9.92
C PHE A 86 5.24 -9.99 -10.65
N ASP A 87 4.02 -10.47 -10.46
CA ASP A 87 3.43 -11.52 -11.29
C ASP A 87 2.99 -10.96 -12.65
N TRP A 88 3.95 -10.92 -13.59
CA TRP A 88 3.71 -10.44 -14.95
C TRP A 88 2.64 -11.25 -15.69
N ASP A 89 2.49 -12.54 -15.38
CA ASP A 89 1.50 -13.39 -16.02
C ASP A 89 0.10 -13.09 -15.51
N ALA A 90 -0.07 -12.85 -14.21
CA ALA A 90 -1.32 -12.36 -13.65
C ALA A 90 -1.69 -10.97 -14.20
N ILE A 91 -0.71 -10.07 -14.33
CA ILE A 91 -0.93 -8.74 -14.93
C ILE A 91 -1.41 -8.87 -16.37
N LYS A 92 -0.74 -9.66 -17.21
CA LYS A 92 -1.15 -9.89 -18.61
C LYS A 92 -2.56 -10.50 -18.67
N LYS A 93 -2.84 -11.52 -17.86
CA LYS A 93 -4.18 -12.14 -17.79
C LYS A 93 -5.25 -11.13 -17.40
N ALA A 94 -4.99 -10.28 -16.40
CA ALA A 94 -5.91 -9.22 -15.97
C ALA A 94 -6.11 -8.17 -17.06
N MET A 95 -5.05 -7.76 -17.75
CA MET A 95 -5.12 -6.85 -18.90
C MET A 95 -5.99 -7.44 -20.02
N ASP A 96 -5.77 -8.69 -20.40
CA ASP A 96 -6.53 -9.34 -21.46
C ASP A 96 -7.98 -9.63 -21.07
N TYR A 97 -8.23 -9.93 -19.80
CA TYR A 97 -9.59 -10.02 -19.26
C TYR A 97 -10.31 -8.67 -19.34
N ASN A 98 -9.65 -7.58 -18.93
CA ASN A 98 -10.21 -6.23 -18.97
C ASN A 98 -10.45 -5.74 -20.42
N LYS A 99 -9.54 -6.06 -21.34
CA LYS A 99 -9.72 -5.78 -22.79
C LYS A 99 -10.93 -6.52 -23.36
N ARG A 100 -11.14 -7.79 -22.99
CA ARG A 100 -12.28 -8.60 -23.42
C ARG A 100 -13.61 -8.15 -22.80
N LYS A 101 -13.60 -7.57 -21.59
CA LYS A 101 -14.78 -7.05 -20.89
C LYS A 101 -15.01 -5.53 -21.05
N LYS A 102 -14.62 -4.93 -22.18
CA LYS A 102 -14.90 -3.52 -22.51
C LYS A 102 -16.35 -3.16 -22.15
N GLY A 103 -16.53 -2.35 -21.10
CA GLY A 103 -17.83 -1.78 -20.72
C GLY A 103 -18.48 -2.35 -19.45
N LYS A 104 -18.10 -3.53 -18.94
CA LYS A 104 -18.56 -3.97 -17.61
C LYS A 104 -17.56 -3.50 -16.56
N LYS A 105 -17.77 -2.30 -16.01
CA LYS A 105 -17.17 -1.92 -14.72
C LYS A 105 -17.48 -3.07 -13.77
N ILE A 106 -16.46 -3.74 -13.26
CA ILE A 106 -16.62 -4.54 -12.05
C ILE A 106 -16.92 -3.50 -10.98
N LEU A 107 -18.20 -3.28 -10.71
CA LEU A 107 -18.64 -2.56 -9.53
C LEU A 107 -18.22 -3.45 -8.37
N ILE A 108 -17.02 -3.21 -7.82
CA ILE A 108 -16.64 -3.69 -6.49
C ILE A 108 -17.51 -2.91 -5.51
N LYS A 109 -18.81 -3.22 -5.47
CA LYS A 109 -19.79 -2.62 -4.56
C LYS A 109 -20.61 -3.69 -3.82
N ARG A 110 -20.15 -4.93 -3.75
CA ARG A 110 -20.82 -6.00 -3.00
C ARG A 110 -19.81 -6.94 -2.36
N ARG A 111 -19.21 -6.50 -1.26
CA ARG A 111 -18.72 -7.39 -0.19
C ARG A 111 -18.53 -6.64 1.14
N LEU A 112 -19.51 -5.80 1.48
CA LEU A 112 -19.67 -5.20 2.81
C LEU A 112 -21.17 -5.11 3.15
N GLU A 113 -21.89 -6.21 2.88
CA GLU A 113 -23.12 -6.60 3.57
C GLU A 113 -22.88 -8.02 4.07
#